data_AF-Q09GT6-F1
#
_entry.id   AF-Q09GT6-F1
#
_cell.length_a   1.000
_cell.length_b   1.000
_cell.length_c   1.000
_cell.angle_alpha   90.00
_cell.angle_beta   90.00
_cell.angle_gamma   90.00
#
_symmetry.space_group_name_H-M   'P 1'
#
loop_
_entity.id
_entity.type
_entity.pdbx_description
1 polymer ?
#
loop_
_entity_poly.entity_id
_entity_poly.type
_entity_poly.pdbx_seq_one_letter_code
_entity_poly.pdbx_strand_id
1 'polypeptide(L)'
;WEQAPWEAMVMVSMCYYIDQTVKSMEGKWKGSTGVRDLIWPEELVFVLDQRILNDIEQAKQQYYKLASDVQLASYAFTAFGKSLIKKKKFHPDIFVQLALQLAYYRFHGRPGCCYDTA
;
A
#
# COMPACT_ATOMS: atom_id res chain seq x y z
N TRP A 1 3.19 -4.74 -6.13
CA TRP A 1 2.73 -3.76 -7.13
C TRP A 1 3.93 -3.01 -7.61
N GLU A 2 4.08 -2.90 -8.91
CA GLU A 2 5.12 -2.09 -9.53
C GLU A 2 4.50 -0.74 -9.89
N GLN A 3 5.18 0.35 -9.55
CA GLN A 3 4.67 1.72 -9.75
C GLN A 3 4.79 2.19 -11.21
N ALA A 4 5.70 1.60 -12.00
CA ALA A 4 6.00 2.05 -13.35
C ALA A 4 4.79 2.07 -14.33
N PRO A 5 3.90 1.05 -14.34
CA PRO A 5 2.82 1.02 -15.33
C PRO A 5 1.55 1.80 -14.97
N TRP A 6 1.26 2.05 -13.68
CA TRP A 6 -0.02 2.62 -13.25
C TRP A 6 0.13 3.44 -11.96
N GLU A 7 -0.76 4.42 -11.76
CA GLU A 7 -0.87 5.14 -10.49
C GLU A 7 -1.61 4.33 -9.41
N ALA A 8 -1.43 4.75 -8.15
CA ALA A 8 -1.97 4.06 -6.98
C ALA A 8 -3.51 3.90 -7.01
N MET A 9 -4.23 4.81 -7.66
CA MET A 9 -5.70 4.79 -7.72
C MET A 9 -6.27 3.54 -8.40
N VAL A 10 -5.51 2.92 -9.32
CA VAL A 10 -5.91 1.65 -9.94
C VAL A 10 -5.96 0.53 -8.89
N MET A 11 -4.93 0.44 -8.05
CA MET A 11 -4.88 -0.53 -6.95
C MET A 11 -5.97 -0.24 -5.91
N VAL A 12 -6.14 1.03 -5.51
CA VAL A 12 -7.17 1.41 -4.52
C VAL A 12 -8.56 1.00 -5.01
N SER A 13 -8.87 1.21 -6.28
CA SER A 13 -10.16 0.84 -6.87
C SER A 13 -10.36 -0.68 -6.90
N MET A 14 -9.31 -1.44 -7.25
CA MET A 14 -9.35 -2.91 -7.24
C MET A 14 -9.52 -3.47 -5.82
N CYS A 15 -8.74 -2.98 -4.86
CA CYS A 15 -8.84 -3.38 -3.45
C CYS A 15 -10.20 -3.01 -2.86
N TYR A 16 -10.75 -1.85 -3.21
CA TYR A 16 -12.09 -1.45 -2.81
C TYR A 16 -13.15 -2.43 -3.34
N TYR A 17 -13.09 -2.80 -4.63
CA TYR A 17 -14.01 -3.77 -5.19
C TYR A 17 -13.94 -5.15 -4.50
N ILE A 18 -12.71 -5.63 -4.23
CA ILE A 18 -12.50 -6.89 -3.50
C ILE A 18 -13.08 -6.78 -2.08
N ASP A 19 -12.79 -5.69 -1.37
CA ASP A 19 -13.31 -5.44 -0.02
C ASP A 19 -14.84 -5.42 0.02
N GLN A 20 -15.49 -4.73 -0.93
CA GLN A 20 -16.95 -4.73 -1.03
C GLN A 20 -17.52 -6.13 -1.31
N THR A 21 -16.88 -6.87 -2.21
CA THR A 21 -17.25 -8.26 -2.52
C THR A 21 -17.14 -9.15 -1.27
N VAL A 22 -16.00 -9.09 -0.58
CA VAL A 22 -15.78 -9.83 0.68
C VAL A 22 -16.83 -9.46 1.72
N LYS A 23 -17.13 -8.18 1.90
CA LYS A 23 -18.16 -7.72 2.85
C LYS A 23 -19.55 -8.23 2.51
N SER A 24 -19.99 -8.12 1.25
CA SER A 24 -21.30 -8.62 0.81
C SER A 24 -21.44 -10.14 0.95
N MET A 25 -20.33 -10.87 0.85
CA MET A 25 -20.27 -12.31 1.05
C MET A 25 -20.04 -12.70 2.52
N GLU A 26 -19.94 -11.74 3.44
CA GLU A 26 -19.58 -11.95 4.85
C GLU A 26 -18.27 -12.75 5.03
N GLY A 27 -17.34 -12.58 4.09
CA GLY A 27 -16.09 -13.33 4.03
C GLY A 27 -16.25 -14.83 3.75
N LYS A 28 -17.41 -15.29 3.27
CA LYS A 28 -17.70 -16.70 3.01
C LYS A 28 -18.05 -16.96 1.55
N TRP A 29 -17.59 -18.09 1.04
CA TRP A 29 -18.06 -18.58 -0.24
C TRP A 29 -19.52 -19.07 -0.12
N LYS A 30 -20.44 -18.47 -0.89
CA LYS A 30 -21.87 -18.80 -0.90
C LYS A 30 -22.29 -19.61 -2.16
N GLY A 31 -21.35 -19.94 -3.03
CA GLY A 31 -21.60 -20.68 -4.27
C GLY A 31 -21.47 -22.20 -4.14
N SER A 32 -21.43 -22.90 -5.27
CA SER A 32 -21.20 -24.35 -5.30
C SER A 32 -19.85 -24.72 -4.71
N THR A 33 -19.82 -25.72 -3.83
CA THR A 33 -18.59 -26.31 -3.28
C THR A 33 -18.07 -27.47 -4.13
N GLY A 34 -18.77 -27.83 -5.21
CA GLY A 34 -18.33 -28.87 -6.14
C GLY A 34 -17.01 -28.48 -6.79
N VAL A 35 -15.96 -29.26 -6.50
CA VAL A 35 -14.66 -29.09 -7.15
C VAL A 35 -14.73 -29.78 -8.51
N ARG A 36 -14.58 -28.99 -9.56
CA ARG A 36 -14.47 -29.52 -10.94
C ARG A 36 -13.11 -30.16 -11.11
N ASP A 37 -13.04 -31.14 -11.98
CA ASP A 37 -11.76 -31.65 -12.46
C ASP A 37 -11.08 -30.57 -13.31
N LEU A 38 -10.00 -30.00 -12.79
CA LEU A 38 -9.22 -28.92 -13.39
C LEU A 38 -7.78 -29.38 -13.52
N ILE A 39 -7.07 -28.81 -14.50
CA ILE A 39 -5.64 -29.06 -14.67
C ILE A 39 -4.91 -28.61 -13.40
N TRP A 40 -4.00 -29.45 -12.91
CA TRP A 40 -3.19 -29.14 -11.74
C TRP A 40 -2.26 -27.96 -12.02
N PRO A 41 -2.01 -27.08 -11.02
CA PRO A 41 -0.98 -26.07 -11.15
C PRO A 41 0.37 -26.70 -11.52
N GLU A 42 1.03 -26.14 -12.53
CA GLU A 42 2.33 -26.60 -12.99
C GLU A 42 3.45 -25.85 -12.27
N GLU A 43 4.42 -26.58 -11.73
CA GLU A 43 5.60 -25.97 -11.12
C GLU A 43 6.52 -25.37 -12.18
N LEU A 44 6.88 -24.10 -12.01
CA LEU A 44 7.89 -23.44 -12.83
C LEU A 44 9.29 -23.78 -12.32
N VAL A 45 9.89 -24.82 -12.89
CA VAL A 45 11.25 -25.28 -12.53
C VAL A 45 12.31 -24.46 -13.27
N PHE A 46 12.94 -23.55 -12.54
CA PHE A 46 14.07 -22.77 -13.06
C PHE A 46 15.36 -23.58 -13.01
N VAL A 47 16.16 -23.52 -14.08
CA VAL A 47 17.50 -24.11 -14.11
C VAL A 47 18.49 -23.11 -13.51
N LEU A 48 19.13 -23.48 -12.41
CA LEU A 48 20.03 -22.62 -11.66
C LEU A 48 21.46 -23.15 -11.73
N ASP A 49 22.42 -22.26 -11.97
CA ASP A 49 23.84 -22.55 -11.80
C ASP A 49 24.38 -21.89 -10.52
N GLN A 50 25.65 -22.16 -10.18
CA GLN A 50 26.26 -21.62 -8.98
C GLN A 50 26.33 -20.09 -9.00
N ARG A 51 26.43 -19.47 -10.17
CA ARG A 51 26.47 -18.01 -10.31
C ARG A 51 25.12 -17.42 -9.93
N ILE A 52 24.02 -17.94 -10.49
CA ILE A 52 22.66 -17.49 -10.19
C ILE A 52 22.34 -17.69 -8.70
N LEU A 53 22.76 -18.81 -8.10
CA LEU A 53 22.57 -19.05 -6.66
C LEU A 53 23.28 -18.00 -5.81
N ASN A 54 24.49 -17.60 -6.18
CA ASN A 54 25.22 -16.54 -5.50
C ASN A 54 24.54 -15.17 -5.69
N ASP A 55 24.06 -14.87 -6.90
CA ASP A 55 23.35 -13.63 -7.22
C ASP A 55 22.03 -13.52 -6.42
N ILE A 56 21.31 -14.63 -6.24
CA ILE A 56 20.09 -14.71 -5.40
C ILE A 56 20.43 -14.38 -3.94
N GLU A 57 21.49 -14.96 -3.39
CA GLU A 57 21.88 -14.71 -2.00
C GLU A 57 22.32 -13.24 -1.81
N GLN A 58 23.06 -12.69 -2.77
CA GLN A 58 23.43 -11.27 -2.75
C GLN A 58 22.20 -10.35 -2.81
N ALA A 59 21.25 -10.60 -3.72
CA ALA A 59 20.03 -9.82 -3.86
C ALA A 59 19.18 -9.87 -2.58
N LYS A 60 19.10 -11.05 -1.95
CA LYS A 60 18.41 -11.24 -0.67
C LYS A 60 19.06 -10.42 0.45
N GLN A 61 20.39 -10.48 0.58
CA GLN A 61 21.12 -9.70 1.59
C GLN A 61 20.93 -8.19 1.38
N GLN A 62 21.01 -7.73 0.13
CA GLN A 62 20.75 -6.33 -0.22
C GLN A 62 19.32 -5.91 0.15
N TYR A 63 18.33 -6.73 -0.19
CA TYR A 63 16.93 -6.48 0.17
C TYR A 63 16.74 -6.33 1.68
N TYR A 64 17.24 -7.29 2.48
CA TYR A 64 17.05 -7.24 3.93
C TYR A 64 17.79 -6.06 4.57
N LYS A 65 18.97 -5.71 4.06
CA LYS A 65 19.69 -4.52 4.50
C LYS A 65 18.85 -3.26 4.26
N LEU A 66 18.30 -3.09 3.04
CA LEU A 66 17.47 -1.93 2.70
C LEU A 66 16.16 -1.92 3.51
N ALA A 67 15.48 -3.06 3.61
CA ALA A 67 14.22 -3.17 4.34
C ALA A 67 14.39 -2.85 5.84
N SER A 68 15.53 -3.21 6.43
CA SER A 68 15.81 -2.95 7.85
C SER A 68 15.98 -1.46 8.20
N ASP A 69 16.26 -0.61 7.22
CA ASP A 69 16.45 0.83 7.41
C ASP A 69 15.14 1.63 7.24
N VAL A 70 14.05 0.97 6.83
CA VAL A 70 12.75 1.62 6.64
C VAL A 70 12.03 1.75 7.99
N GLN A 71 11.77 3.00 8.40
CA GLN A 71 10.93 3.31 9.56
C GLN A 71 9.51 3.67 9.12
N LEU A 72 8.51 2.92 9.61
CA LEU A 72 7.10 3.14 9.29
C LEU A 72 6.31 3.51 10.55
N ALA A 73 5.61 4.65 10.49
CA ALA A 73 4.62 5.04 11.48
C ALA A 73 3.24 5.16 10.79
N SER A 74 2.30 4.30 11.18
CA SER A 74 0.92 4.32 10.68
C SER A 74 -0.03 4.56 11.85
N TYR A 75 -0.84 5.62 11.76
CA TYR A 75 -1.75 6.03 12.83
C TYR A 75 -3.11 6.41 12.27
N ALA A 76 -4.17 5.88 12.89
CA ALA A 76 -5.54 6.25 12.59
C ALA A 76 -5.97 7.41 13.51
N PHE A 77 -6.10 8.61 12.95
CA PHE A 77 -6.64 9.76 13.67
C PHE A 77 -8.17 9.67 13.75
N THR A 78 -8.72 9.46 14.95
CA THR A 78 -10.15 9.20 15.16
C THR A 78 -10.93 10.36 15.80
N ALA A 79 -10.27 11.44 16.20
CA ALA A 79 -10.94 12.55 16.89
C ALA A 79 -11.95 13.31 16.00
N PHE A 80 -11.67 13.39 14.69
CA PHE A 80 -12.60 13.91 13.68
C PHE A 80 -12.16 13.47 12.27
N GLY A 81 -13.01 13.73 11.27
CA GLY A 81 -12.69 13.46 9.87
C GLY A 81 -13.25 14.50 8.91
N LYS A 82 -13.33 14.13 7.62
CA LYS A 82 -13.73 15.03 6.51
C LYS A 82 -15.03 15.80 6.76
N SER A 83 -16.00 15.20 7.46
CA SER A 83 -17.29 15.83 7.75
C SER A 83 -17.17 17.08 8.60
N LEU A 84 -16.27 17.11 9.60
CA LEU A 84 -16.06 18.29 10.45
C LEU A 84 -15.26 19.36 9.73
N ILE A 85 -14.22 18.96 8.98
CA ILE A 85 -13.36 19.87 8.21
C ILE A 85 -14.20 20.65 7.18
N LYS A 86 -15.06 19.93 6.44
CA LYS A 86 -15.98 20.53 5.47
C LYS A 86 -16.98 21.49 6.12
N LYS A 87 -17.51 21.19 7.32
CA LYS A 87 -18.39 22.11 8.07
C LYS A 87 -17.70 23.44 8.40
N LYS A 88 -16.38 23.44 8.54
CA LYS A 88 -15.56 24.64 8.75
C LYS A 88 -15.12 25.31 7.44
N LYS A 89 -15.67 24.88 6.29
CA LYS A 89 -15.39 25.40 4.95
C LYS A 89 -13.95 25.22 4.47
N PHE A 90 -13.26 24.19 4.97
CA PHE A 90 -11.94 23.78 4.47
C PHE A 90 -12.03 22.55 3.57
N HIS A 91 -11.18 22.49 2.53
CA HIS A 91 -10.95 21.27 1.79
C HIS A 91 -10.17 20.28 2.67
N PRO A 92 -10.61 19.02 2.83
CA PRO A 92 -9.92 18.05 3.70
C PRO A 92 -8.44 17.85 3.37
N ASP A 93 -8.10 17.85 2.08
CA ASP A 93 -6.75 17.58 1.64
C ASP A 93 -5.78 18.73 1.98
N ILE A 94 -6.18 19.96 1.67
CA ILE A 94 -5.45 21.18 2.04
C ILE A 94 -5.29 21.27 3.56
N PHE A 95 -6.31 20.88 4.33
CA PHE A 95 -6.24 20.86 5.79
C PHE A 95 -5.14 19.91 6.28
N VAL A 96 -5.04 18.70 5.72
CA VAL A 96 -3.99 17.72 6.06
C VAL A 96 -2.62 18.21 5.62
N GLN A 97 -2.49 18.79 4.42
CA GLN A 97 -1.23 19.35 3.92
C GLN A 97 -0.70 20.48 4.81
N LEU A 98 -1.56 21.41 5.23
CA LEU A 98 -1.17 22.49 6.16
C LEU A 98 -0.80 21.94 7.55
N ALA A 99 -1.53 20.93 8.04
CA ALA A 99 -1.20 20.28 9.30
C ALA A 99 0.18 19.59 9.23
N LEU A 100 0.51 18.95 8.11
CA LEU A 100 1.82 18.33 7.86
C LEU A 100 2.93 19.38 7.85
N GLN A 101 2.74 20.51 7.15
CA GLN A 101 3.69 21.62 7.15
C GLN A 101 3.92 22.20 8.55
N LEU A 102 2.86 22.40 9.33
CA LEU A 102 2.96 22.88 10.70
C LEU A 102 3.69 21.88 11.61
N ALA A 103 3.39 20.58 11.48
CA ALA A 103 4.04 19.53 12.26
C ALA A 103 5.54 19.49 11.96
N TYR A 104 5.93 19.53 10.68
CA TYR A 104 7.32 19.57 10.25
C TYR A 104 8.04 20.81 10.79
N TYR A 105 7.44 21.99 10.64
CA TYR A 105 8.01 23.25 11.12
C TYR A 105 8.23 23.24 12.64
N ARG A 106 7.26 22.72 13.41
CA ARG A 106 7.39 22.61 14.88
C ARG A 106 8.49 21.65 15.30
N PHE A 107 8.70 20.57 14.56
CA PHE A 107 9.68 19.55 14.90
C PHE A 107 11.11 19.93 14.47
N HIS A 108 11.27 20.55 13.29
CA HIS A 108 12.59 20.87 12.71
C HIS A 108 12.98 22.36 12.76
N GLY A 109 12.08 23.26 13.15
CA GLY A 109 12.34 24.70 13.27
C GLY A 109 12.46 25.46 11.95
N ARG A 110 12.11 24.83 10.82
CA ARG A 110 12.19 25.44 9.48
C ARG A 110 11.12 24.88 8.53
N PRO A 111 10.72 25.60 7.47
CA PRO A 111 9.84 25.07 6.44
C PRO A 111 10.47 23.88 5.70
N GLY A 112 9.65 22.89 5.33
CA GLY A 112 10.09 21.73 4.55
C GLY A 112 9.58 21.80 3.10
N CYS A 113 10.36 21.31 2.14
CA CYS A 113 9.87 21.12 0.77
C CYS A 113 8.84 19.98 0.76
N CYS A 114 7.65 20.22 0.20
CA CYS A 114 6.58 19.24 0.10
C CYS A 114 6.38 18.83 -1.37
N TYR A 115 6.33 17.54 -1.63
CA TYR A 115 5.79 17.00 -2.87
C TYR A 115 4.37 16.50 -2.59
N ASP A 116 3.47 16.75 -3.53
CA ASP A 116 2.10 16.30 -3.49
C ASP A 116 1.68 15.85 -4.90
N THR A 117 0.88 14.79 -4.97
CA THR A 117 0.36 14.27 -6.24
C THR A 117 -1.01 14.92 -6.50
N ALA A 118 -1.13 15.69 -7.59
CA ALA A 118 -2.32 16.46 -7.92
C ALA A 118 -3.31 15.69 -8.80
#